data_AF-A0A368G4X3-F1
#
_entry.id   AF-A0A368G4X3-F1
#
_cell.length_a   1.000
_cell.length_b   1.000
_cell.length_c   1.000
_cell.angle_alpha   90.00
_cell.angle_beta   90.00
_cell.angle_gamma   90.00
#
_symmetry.space_group_name_H-M   'P 1'
#
loop_
_entity.id
_entity.type
_entity.pdbx_description
1 polymer ?
#
loop_
_entity_poly.entity_id
_entity_poly.type
_entity_poly.pdbx_seq_one_letter_code
_entity_poly.pdbx_strand_id
1 'polypeptide(L)'
;LSRIFFSDKALFVPLAGAFCADSSVTDSSLRPLIEQSGLSAEGRRPGQICGHVFKSGELTYSCKDCATDATCVMCHECFHLSEHKSHKYKMHTSSGAGYCDCGDEDAWTSGYACKTHERNKEDNVQFSLPEPLEIRLRGLTCLILQYSAKLICWEKTDVLPLNLAVPSAAEKPEVTSVAPYVTVLYNDETHTYETVIRALEMFINCTKDQAMLIATIVDREGRSAVKVGAKQDCERVKSDIQRRTLRDMNRRTEKAGPLDVKVLDGALVAHQNHAIALMAWLNSQIDAFPILGSIVGDILLNTLIEKEDDELDPQETILVRLLRFDKKMWKCQLYLLSSHKKKAKVEKCKQEECIKLRLWFALTARANTHQMLMKTVLMNFEQKVVFSKTFLAHYDDIYKEFIDDDHDIDISVVSLTIPKTRCPDLILLSIHSLSLLGEIYLNKCSVG
;
A
#
# COMPACT_ATOMS: atom_id res chain seq x y z
N LEU A 1 1.38 -21.51 -15.65
CA LEU A 1 0.98 -20.66 -14.48
C LEU A 1 1.93 -19.47 -14.25
N SER A 2 3.08 -19.37 -14.94
CA SER A 2 4.10 -18.31 -14.77
C SER A 2 3.90 -17.03 -15.62
N ARG A 3 2.66 -16.67 -16.02
CA ARG A 3 2.40 -15.51 -16.91
C ARG A 3 1.49 -14.42 -16.32
N ILE A 4 1.22 -14.41 -15.03
CA ILE A 4 0.34 -13.40 -14.40
C ILE A 4 1.12 -12.22 -13.78
N PHE A 5 2.45 -12.28 -13.73
CA PHE A 5 3.28 -11.13 -13.40
C PHE A 5 3.62 -10.34 -14.66
N PHE A 6 2.67 -9.53 -15.13
CA PHE A 6 2.96 -8.49 -16.12
C PHE A 6 3.77 -7.38 -15.45
N SER A 7 5.09 -7.57 -15.39
CA SER A 7 6.08 -6.48 -15.35
C SER A 7 6.36 -6.02 -16.79
N ASP A 8 5.32 -5.85 -17.60
CA ASP A 8 5.52 -5.43 -18.97
C ASP A 8 5.49 -3.91 -18.98
N LYS A 9 6.67 -3.29 -18.93
CA LYS A 9 6.82 -1.83 -19.05
C LYS A 9 6.08 -1.30 -20.29
N ALA A 10 5.90 -2.14 -21.32
CA ALA A 10 5.09 -1.82 -22.49
C ALA A 10 3.62 -1.48 -22.17
N LEU A 11 3.03 -2.06 -21.12
CA LEU A 11 1.62 -1.86 -20.76
C LEU A 11 1.29 -0.40 -20.47
N PHE A 12 2.25 0.35 -19.91
CA PHE A 12 2.05 1.74 -19.48
C PHE A 12 2.61 2.77 -20.46
N VAL A 13 3.12 2.36 -21.63
CA VAL A 13 3.60 3.28 -22.67
C VAL A 13 2.48 4.23 -23.16
N PRO A 14 1.24 3.75 -23.43
CA PRO A 14 0.16 4.67 -23.82
C PRO A 14 -0.17 5.69 -22.74
N LEU A 15 -0.04 5.29 -21.46
CA LEU A 15 -0.25 6.18 -20.33
C LEU A 15 0.85 7.24 -20.26
N ALA A 16 2.11 6.86 -20.40
CA ALA A 16 3.23 7.81 -20.49
C ALA A 16 3.03 8.80 -21.66
N GLY A 17 2.61 8.32 -22.83
CA GLY A 17 2.28 9.18 -23.97
C GLY A 17 1.14 10.16 -23.68
N ALA A 18 0.10 9.74 -22.93
CA ALA A 18 -0.97 10.63 -22.50
C ALA A 18 -0.48 11.72 -21.52
N PHE A 19 0.39 11.37 -20.56
CA PHE A 19 1.01 12.34 -19.65
C PHE A 19 1.88 13.35 -20.41
N CYS A 20 2.70 12.86 -21.33
CA CYS A 20 3.61 13.68 -22.16
C CYS A 20 2.90 14.42 -23.30
N ALA A 21 1.62 14.14 -23.56
CA ALA A 21 0.90 14.57 -24.77
C ALA A 21 1.68 14.26 -26.06
N ASP A 22 2.35 13.11 -26.09
CA ASP A 22 3.24 12.68 -27.16
C ASP A 22 3.04 11.19 -27.44
N SER A 23 2.51 10.87 -28.63
CA SER A 23 2.28 9.49 -29.08
C SER A 23 3.55 8.78 -29.56
N SER A 24 4.67 9.49 -29.69
CA SER A 24 5.96 8.93 -30.13
C SER A 24 6.78 8.31 -28.98
N VAL A 25 6.33 8.49 -27.74
CA VAL A 25 6.96 7.92 -26.54
C VAL A 25 7.04 6.39 -26.67
N THR A 26 8.26 5.86 -26.57
CA THR A 26 8.54 4.41 -26.70
C THR A 26 8.69 3.69 -25.37
N ASP A 27 8.81 4.43 -24.27
CA ASP A 27 8.98 3.88 -22.92
C ASP A 27 7.90 4.39 -21.96
N SER A 28 7.72 3.70 -20.83
CA SER A 28 6.69 4.08 -19.86
C SER A 28 7.15 5.15 -18.85
N SER A 29 8.22 5.89 -19.14
CA SER A 29 8.83 6.86 -18.23
C SER A 29 8.27 8.27 -18.46
N LEU A 30 8.04 8.99 -17.37
CA LEU A 30 7.67 10.40 -17.39
C LEU A 30 8.87 11.35 -17.39
N ARG A 31 10.10 10.86 -17.58
CA ARG A 31 11.29 11.71 -17.72
C ARG A 31 11.18 12.80 -18.79
N PRO A 32 10.54 12.59 -19.95
CA PRO A 32 10.37 13.66 -20.94
C PRO A 32 9.62 14.89 -20.40
N LEU A 33 8.82 14.74 -19.33
CA LEU A 33 8.15 15.87 -18.69
C LEU A 33 9.11 16.86 -18.03
N ILE A 34 10.35 16.45 -17.70
CA ILE A 34 11.36 17.35 -17.13
C ILE A 34 11.60 18.51 -18.09
N GLU A 35 11.88 18.21 -19.36
CA GLU A 35 12.09 19.22 -20.40
C GLU A 35 10.80 20.00 -20.68
N GLN A 36 9.64 19.33 -20.75
CA GLN A 36 8.34 20.02 -20.97
C GLN A 36 7.97 20.96 -19.82
N SER A 37 8.45 20.69 -18.61
CA SER A 37 8.26 21.54 -17.44
C SER A 37 9.26 22.70 -17.36
N GLY A 38 10.15 22.85 -18.36
CA GLY A 38 11.19 23.88 -18.40
C GLY A 38 12.33 23.63 -17.43
N LEU A 39 12.50 22.38 -16.95
CA LEU A 39 13.57 22.00 -16.02
C LEU A 39 14.77 21.40 -16.77
N SER A 40 15.98 21.60 -16.24
CA SER A 40 17.18 20.86 -16.66
C SER A 40 17.21 19.49 -15.96
N ALA A 41 17.63 18.45 -16.69
CA ALA A 41 17.73 17.07 -16.21
C ALA A 41 18.78 16.84 -15.11
N GLU A 42 19.61 17.84 -14.79
CA GLU A 42 20.87 17.67 -14.06
C GLU A 42 20.87 18.19 -12.60
N GLY A 43 19.72 18.45 -11.98
CA GLY A 43 19.72 18.78 -10.54
C GLY A 43 18.36 18.72 -9.88
N ARG A 44 18.20 17.85 -8.87
CA ARG A 44 17.12 18.01 -7.88
C ARG A 44 17.28 19.37 -7.22
N ARG A 45 16.13 20.02 -7.04
CA ARG A 45 16.01 21.46 -6.84
C ARG A 45 16.55 21.92 -5.47
N PRO A 46 17.16 23.11 -5.41
CA PRO A 46 17.37 23.86 -4.17
C PRO A 46 16.06 23.94 -3.37
N GLY A 47 16.08 23.60 -2.09
CA GLY A 47 14.95 23.78 -1.18
C GLY A 47 13.87 22.71 -1.12
N GLN A 48 14.08 21.55 -1.75
CA GLN A 48 13.31 20.33 -1.44
C GLN A 48 14.12 19.41 -0.52
N ILE A 49 13.43 18.66 0.33
CA ILE A 49 14.07 17.64 1.15
C ILE A 49 14.52 16.47 0.25
N CYS A 50 15.65 15.84 0.59
CA CYS A 50 16.24 14.75 -0.17
C CYS A 50 15.30 13.53 -0.26
N GLY A 51 14.82 13.05 0.90
CA GLY A 51 13.87 11.93 1.01
C GLY A 51 14.30 10.62 0.35
N HIS A 52 15.60 10.43 0.12
CA HIS A 52 16.12 9.16 -0.37
C HIS A 52 15.76 8.03 0.59
N VAL A 53 14.89 7.11 0.16
CA VAL A 53 14.46 5.94 0.93
C VAL A 53 15.58 4.92 0.94
N PHE A 54 16.04 4.55 2.14
CA PHE A 54 17.20 3.67 2.28
C PHE A 54 16.88 2.23 1.88
N LYS A 55 17.84 1.58 1.24
CA LYS A 55 17.79 0.15 0.96
C LYS A 55 18.39 -0.64 2.13
N SER A 56 17.97 -1.89 2.28
CA SER A 56 18.57 -2.79 3.25
C SER A 56 20.06 -2.97 2.95
N GLY A 57 20.91 -2.75 3.94
CA GLY A 57 22.36 -2.76 3.78
C GLY A 57 22.99 -1.42 3.37
N GLU A 58 22.19 -0.38 3.10
CA GLU A 58 22.70 0.94 2.75
C GLU A 58 23.25 1.69 3.97
N LEU A 59 24.32 2.47 3.77
CA LEU A 59 24.93 3.27 4.84
C LEU A 59 24.17 4.57 5.06
N THR A 60 23.88 4.85 6.33
CA THR A 60 23.26 6.10 6.78
C THR A 60 24.16 6.82 7.78
N TYR A 61 24.05 8.15 7.81
CA TYR A 61 24.95 9.02 8.57
C TYR A 61 24.15 9.91 9.53
N SER A 62 24.42 9.81 10.83
CA SER A 62 23.81 10.68 11.86
C SER A 62 24.86 11.58 12.48
N CYS A 63 24.71 12.90 12.32
CA CYS A 63 25.52 13.87 13.08
C CYS A 63 25.15 13.79 14.57
N LYS A 64 26.12 13.88 15.46
CA LYS A 64 25.90 13.93 16.91
C LYS A 64 25.90 15.34 17.47
N ASP A 65 26.39 16.29 16.69
CA ASP A 65 26.48 17.69 17.11
C ASP A 65 25.24 18.48 16.65
N CYS A 66 24.67 18.13 15.48
CA CYS A 66 23.60 18.90 14.84
C CYS A 66 22.25 18.18 14.77
N ALA A 67 22.18 16.87 15.00
CA ALA A 67 20.91 16.15 14.91
C ALA A 67 20.00 16.54 16.08
N THR A 68 18.73 16.81 15.79
CA THR A 68 17.72 17.10 16.82
C THR A 68 17.41 15.86 17.66
N ASP A 69 17.46 14.66 17.06
CA ASP A 69 17.25 13.39 17.75
C ASP A 69 18.10 12.23 17.17
N ALA A 70 17.99 11.03 17.76
CA ALA A 70 18.77 9.86 17.36
C ALA A 70 18.30 9.21 16.04
N THR A 71 17.18 9.65 15.50
CA THR A 71 16.57 9.15 14.26
C THR A 71 16.98 9.97 13.03
N CYS A 72 17.58 11.14 13.20
CA CYS A 72 18.03 11.99 12.10
C CYS A 72 19.19 11.35 11.31
N VAL A 73 18.99 11.15 10.01
CA VAL A 73 19.90 10.41 9.14
C VAL A 73 20.04 11.07 7.76
N MET A 74 21.27 11.12 7.25
CA MET A 74 21.58 11.51 5.87
C MET A 74 22.00 10.30 5.03
N CYS A 75 21.68 10.33 3.74
CA CYS A 75 22.26 9.42 2.75
C CYS A 75 23.73 9.79 2.49
N HIS A 76 24.46 8.88 1.86
CA HIS A 76 25.87 9.07 1.52
C HIS A 76 26.14 10.39 0.79
N GLU A 77 25.37 10.68 -0.26
CA GLU A 77 25.58 11.88 -1.09
C GLU A 77 25.32 13.17 -0.31
N CYS A 78 24.20 13.26 0.41
CA CYS A 78 23.87 14.44 1.21
C CYS A 78 24.87 14.69 2.33
N PHE A 79 25.37 13.64 2.97
CA PHE A 79 26.37 13.76 4.02
C PHE A 79 27.69 14.34 3.50
N HIS A 80 28.18 13.88 2.34
CA HIS A 80 29.43 14.39 1.76
C HIS A 80 29.34 15.83 1.25
N LEU A 81 28.13 16.26 0.90
CA LEU A 81 27.82 17.60 0.41
C LEU A 81 27.38 18.57 1.52
N SER A 82 27.22 18.10 2.75
CA SER A 82 26.85 18.94 3.90
C SER A 82 28.05 19.31 4.77
N GLU A 83 27.83 20.20 5.74
CA GLU A 83 28.81 20.54 6.78
C GLU A 83 29.02 19.39 7.79
N HIS A 84 28.09 18.43 7.87
CA HIS A 84 28.10 17.37 8.89
C HIS A 84 29.28 16.40 8.76
N LYS A 85 29.94 16.35 7.59
CA LYS A 85 31.18 15.57 7.41
C LYS A 85 32.36 16.04 8.26
N SER A 86 32.34 17.31 8.67
CA SER A 86 33.35 17.88 9.57
C SER A 86 32.96 17.80 11.05
N HIS A 87 31.76 17.29 11.36
CA HIS A 87 31.27 17.15 12.73
C HIS A 87 31.52 15.74 13.26
N LYS A 88 31.19 15.50 14.53
CA LYS A 88 31.17 14.16 15.09
C LYS A 88 29.93 13.44 14.58
N TYR A 89 30.11 12.34 13.86
CA TYR A 89 29.01 11.56 13.31
C TYR A 89 29.13 10.07 13.63
N LYS A 90 28.03 9.35 13.44
CA LYS A 90 27.98 7.89 13.52
C LYS A 90 27.39 7.32 12.23
N MET A 91 27.98 6.24 11.75
CA MET A 91 27.48 5.49 10.62
C MET A 91 26.64 4.30 11.10
N HIS A 92 25.54 4.06 10.42
CA HIS A 92 24.64 2.94 10.65
C HIS A 92 24.37 2.22 9.32
N THR A 93 24.04 0.94 9.41
CA THR A 93 23.53 0.18 8.26
C THR A 93 22.01 0.16 8.36
N SER A 94 21.32 0.66 7.34
CA SER A 94 19.86 0.65 7.30
C SER A 94 19.34 -0.78 7.15
N SER A 95 18.27 -1.10 7.87
CA SER A 95 17.47 -2.31 7.66
C SER A 95 16.64 -2.25 6.37
N GLY A 96 16.60 -1.10 5.68
CA GLY A 96 15.74 -0.84 4.53
C GLY A 96 14.48 -0.04 4.88
N ALA A 97 14.42 0.52 6.08
CA ALA A 97 13.39 1.43 6.55
C ALA A 97 13.98 2.83 6.80
N GLY A 98 13.18 3.87 6.55
CA GLY A 98 13.56 5.28 6.74
C GLY A 98 14.00 6.01 5.47
N TYR A 99 14.12 7.33 5.56
CA TYR A 99 14.49 8.21 4.46
C TYR A 99 15.52 9.28 4.90
N CYS A 100 16.23 9.85 3.94
CA CYS A 100 17.19 10.92 4.21
C CYS A 100 16.51 12.23 4.63
N ASP A 101 16.92 12.77 5.78
CA ASP A 101 16.38 13.99 6.38
C ASP A 101 17.10 15.27 5.91
N CYS A 102 17.89 15.21 4.85
CA CYS A 102 18.55 16.41 4.32
C CYS A 102 17.51 17.34 3.70
N GLY A 103 17.52 18.61 4.09
CA GLY A 103 16.53 19.63 3.71
C GLY A 103 15.34 19.75 4.67
N ASP A 104 15.21 18.84 5.66
CA ASP A 104 14.20 18.95 6.73
C ASP A 104 14.74 19.87 7.84
N GLU A 105 14.17 21.09 7.95
CA GLU A 105 14.56 22.09 8.96
C GLU A 105 14.36 21.59 10.40
N ASP A 106 13.43 20.66 10.64
CA ASP A 106 13.16 20.12 11.98
C ASP A 106 14.16 19.04 12.41
N ALA A 107 14.86 18.42 11.45
CA ALA A 107 15.78 17.32 11.71
C ALA A 107 17.17 17.77 12.21
N TRP A 108 17.53 19.03 11.99
CA TRP A 108 18.87 19.53 12.30
C TRP A 108 18.85 20.91 12.96
N THR A 109 19.62 21.08 14.04
CA THR A 109 19.78 22.37 14.72
C THR A 109 20.62 23.36 13.93
N SER A 110 21.50 22.87 13.04
CA SER A 110 22.25 23.64 12.04
C SER A 110 22.50 22.79 10.79
N GLY A 111 22.76 23.43 9.65
CA GLY A 111 23.11 22.72 8.42
C GLY A 111 22.02 21.77 7.93
N TYR A 112 20.75 22.21 8.01
CA TYR A 112 19.59 21.36 7.71
C TYR A 112 19.61 20.79 6.28
N ALA A 113 20.25 21.49 5.34
CA ALA A 113 20.39 21.07 3.95
C ALA A 113 21.86 20.98 3.52
N CYS A 114 22.15 20.10 2.56
CA CYS A 114 23.44 20.10 1.86
C CYS A 114 23.41 21.11 0.70
N LYS A 115 24.56 21.34 0.06
CA LYS A 115 24.72 22.32 -1.02
C LYS A 115 23.73 22.19 -2.18
N THR A 116 23.15 21.01 -2.40
CA THR A 116 22.15 20.77 -3.46
C THR A 116 20.71 20.95 -2.99
N HIS A 117 20.47 20.88 -1.68
CA HIS A 117 19.13 20.96 -1.09
C HIS A 117 18.90 22.28 -0.33
N GLU A 118 19.92 23.14 -0.22
CA GLU A 118 19.83 24.44 0.45
C GLU A 118 18.91 25.40 -0.34
N ARG A 119 18.05 26.15 0.35
CA ARG A 119 17.19 27.16 -0.28
C ARG A 119 18.01 28.40 -0.65
N ASN A 120 18.08 28.75 -1.94
CA ASN A 120 18.58 30.06 -2.36
C ASN A 120 17.55 31.14 -2.00
N LYS A 121 17.98 32.16 -1.23
CA LYS A 121 17.12 33.28 -0.81
C LYS A 121 16.68 34.21 -1.97
N GLU A 122 17.30 34.09 -3.14
CA GLU A 122 16.99 34.87 -4.34
C GLU A 122 15.98 34.18 -5.28
N ASP A 123 15.73 32.88 -5.11
CA ASP A 123 14.78 32.07 -5.92
C ASP A 123 13.35 32.08 -5.32
N ASN A 124 12.84 33.26 -4.98
CA ASN A 124 11.46 33.44 -4.47
C ASN A 124 10.36 33.27 -5.55
N VAL A 125 10.72 32.85 -6.77
CA VAL A 125 9.72 32.45 -7.76
C VAL A 125 9.37 30.99 -7.49
N GLN A 126 8.26 30.78 -6.77
CA GLN A 126 7.68 29.46 -6.59
C GLN A 126 7.49 28.81 -7.97
N PHE A 127 8.25 27.75 -8.24
CA PHE A 127 8.12 26.98 -9.48
C PHE A 127 6.66 26.54 -9.63
N SER A 128 6.04 26.95 -10.74
CA SER A 128 4.70 26.53 -11.14
C SER A 128 4.82 25.82 -12.48
N LEU A 129 4.05 24.74 -12.63
CA LEU A 129 3.94 24.07 -13.92
C LEU A 129 3.15 24.97 -14.88
N PRO A 130 3.43 24.89 -16.19
CA PRO A 130 2.51 25.45 -17.18
C PRO A 130 1.09 24.92 -16.94
N GLU A 131 0.10 25.82 -16.85
CA GLU A 131 -1.29 25.47 -16.50
C GLU A 131 -1.87 24.30 -17.32
N PRO A 132 -1.67 24.21 -18.65
CA PRO A 132 -2.17 23.07 -19.44
C PRO A 132 -1.50 21.74 -19.07
N LEU A 133 -0.22 21.79 -18.66
CA LEU A 133 0.50 20.62 -18.20
C LEU A 133 -0.02 20.21 -16.82
N GLU A 134 -0.19 21.15 -15.89
CA GLU A 134 -0.70 20.86 -14.55
C GLU A 134 -2.10 20.24 -14.58
N ILE A 135 -3.03 20.81 -15.35
CA ILE A 135 -4.39 20.28 -15.51
C ILE A 135 -4.35 18.84 -16.03
N ARG A 136 -3.52 18.55 -17.03
CA ARG A 136 -3.36 17.21 -17.61
C ARG A 136 -2.81 16.21 -16.60
N LEU A 137 -1.74 16.58 -15.89
CA LEU A 137 -1.13 15.72 -14.88
C LEU A 137 -2.12 15.41 -13.75
N ARG A 138 -2.80 16.43 -13.22
CA ARG A 138 -3.81 16.27 -12.16
C ARG A 138 -4.96 15.38 -12.60
N GLY A 139 -5.51 15.61 -13.80
CA GLY A 139 -6.62 14.83 -14.34
C GLY A 139 -6.28 13.34 -14.49
N LEU A 140 -5.14 13.04 -15.13
CA LEU A 140 -4.72 11.65 -15.34
C LEU A 140 -4.35 10.95 -14.02
N THR A 141 -3.63 11.62 -13.13
CA THR A 141 -3.29 11.08 -11.81
C THR A 141 -4.53 10.84 -10.96
N CYS A 142 -5.51 11.74 -11.00
CA CYS A 142 -6.78 11.58 -10.29
C CYS A 142 -7.52 10.32 -10.74
N LEU A 143 -7.66 10.13 -12.07
CA LEU A 143 -8.28 8.93 -12.64
C LEU A 143 -7.58 7.64 -12.21
N ILE A 144 -6.24 7.63 -12.25
CA ILE A 144 -5.45 6.46 -11.83
C ILE A 144 -5.68 6.15 -10.36
N LEU A 145 -5.63 7.15 -9.48
CA LEU A 145 -5.77 6.96 -8.03
C LEU A 145 -7.20 6.57 -7.65
N GLN A 146 -8.22 7.17 -8.26
CA GLN A 146 -9.63 6.79 -8.05
C GLN A 146 -9.89 5.36 -8.50
N TYR A 147 -9.47 5.00 -9.73
CA TYR A 147 -9.59 3.63 -10.22
C TYR A 147 -8.85 2.64 -9.30
N SER A 148 -7.61 2.95 -8.94
CA SER A 148 -6.79 2.02 -8.16
C SER A 148 -7.33 1.84 -6.75
N ALA A 149 -7.68 2.93 -6.05
CA ALA A 149 -8.28 2.87 -4.72
C ALA A 149 -9.62 2.15 -4.75
N LYS A 150 -10.47 2.40 -5.76
CA LYS A 150 -11.77 1.70 -5.89
C LYS A 150 -11.60 0.19 -6.00
N LEU A 151 -10.66 -0.28 -6.83
CA LEU A 151 -10.47 -1.71 -7.09
C LEU A 151 -9.71 -2.42 -5.96
N ILE A 152 -8.75 -1.74 -5.36
CA ILE A 152 -8.00 -2.26 -4.21
C ILE A 152 -8.89 -2.34 -2.98
N CYS A 153 -9.84 -1.41 -2.80
CA CYS A 153 -10.79 -1.43 -1.69
C CYS A 153 -12.12 -2.09 -2.05
N TRP A 154 -12.17 -2.86 -3.15
CA TRP A 154 -13.41 -3.51 -3.61
C TRP A 154 -13.74 -4.76 -2.80
N GLU A 155 -14.91 -4.75 -2.14
CA GLU A 155 -15.29 -5.83 -1.21
C GLU A 155 -16.05 -6.99 -1.89
N LYS A 156 -16.71 -6.75 -3.02
CA LYS A 156 -17.57 -7.74 -3.68
C LYS A 156 -16.73 -8.65 -4.59
N THR A 157 -16.86 -9.97 -4.50
CA THR A 157 -16.03 -10.91 -5.29
C THR A 157 -16.63 -11.38 -6.59
N ASP A 158 -17.94 -11.18 -6.73
CA ASP A 158 -18.74 -11.80 -7.80
C ASP A 158 -19.23 -10.77 -8.81
N VAL A 159 -19.01 -9.48 -8.53
CA VAL A 159 -19.43 -8.37 -9.38
C VAL A 159 -18.30 -7.36 -9.53
N LEU A 160 -18.14 -6.86 -10.74
CA LEU A 160 -17.33 -5.68 -11.03
C LEU A 160 -18.09 -4.41 -10.60
N PRO A 161 -17.36 -3.32 -10.30
CA PRO A 161 -17.96 -2.00 -10.22
C PRO A 161 -18.81 -1.69 -11.47
N LEU A 162 -19.97 -1.06 -11.28
CA LEU A 162 -20.94 -0.78 -12.35
C LEU A 162 -20.30 -0.10 -13.58
N ASN A 163 -19.36 0.81 -13.37
CA ASN A 163 -18.66 1.56 -14.44
C ASN A 163 -17.65 0.71 -15.23
N LEU A 164 -17.35 -0.51 -14.77
CA LEU A 164 -16.43 -1.46 -15.40
C LEU A 164 -17.17 -2.73 -15.88
N ALA A 165 -18.42 -2.90 -15.47
CA ALA A 165 -19.29 -3.90 -16.07
C ALA A 165 -19.59 -3.45 -17.51
N VAL A 166 -19.25 -4.29 -18.49
CA VAL A 166 -19.60 -4.05 -19.89
C VAL A 166 -21.12 -3.84 -19.98
N PRO A 167 -21.63 -2.80 -20.67
CA PRO A 167 -23.06 -2.65 -20.91
C PRO A 167 -23.54 -3.75 -21.87
N SER A 168 -23.81 -4.92 -21.30
CA SER A 168 -24.35 -6.09 -21.97
C SER A 168 -25.22 -6.85 -20.97
N ALA A 169 -26.32 -6.23 -20.54
CA ALA A 169 -27.36 -6.90 -19.77
C ALA A 169 -28.77 -6.37 -20.01
N ALA A 170 -29.00 -5.56 -21.06
CA ALA A 170 -30.35 -5.19 -21.47
C ALA A 170 -30.98 -6.20 -22.45
N GLU A 171 -30.21 -7.07 -23.09
CA GLU A 171 -30.76 -8.10 -23.99
C GLU A 171 -29.99 -9.43 -23.84
N LYS A 172 -30.65 -10.42 -23.21
CA LYS A 172 -30.32 -11.85 -23.05
C LYS A 172 -29.38 -12.24 -21.88
N PRO A 173 -29.82 -13.11 -20.94
CA PRO A 173 -29.08 -13.46 -19.71
C PRO A 173 -28.04 -14.58 -19.86
N GLU A 174 -27.59 -14.92 -21.08
CA GLU A 174 -26.78 -16.13 -21.32
C GLU A 174 -25.31 -15.89 -21.71
N VAL A 175 -24.80 -14.66 -21.60
CA VAL A 175 -23.37 -14.41 -21.84
C VAL A 175 -22.62 -14.34 -20.51
N THR A 176 -22.20 -15.50 -20.03
CA THR A 176 -21.16 -15.64 -18.99
C THR A 176 -19.95 -14.79 -19.34
N SER A 177 -19.37 -14.11 -18.34
CA SER A 177 -18.10 -13.38 -18.38
C SER A 177 -17.12 -13.96 -19.42
N VAL A 178 -16.66 -13.13 -20.36
CA VAL A 178 -15.64 -13.51 -21.37
C VAL A 178 -14.30 -13.87 -20.70
N ALA A 179 -14.08 -13.42 -19.47
CA ALA A 179 -12.88 -13.71 -18.70
C ALA A 179 -12.99 -15.06 -17.95
N PRO A 180 -11.94 -15.90 -17.96
CA PRO A 180 -11.94 -17.17 -17.23
C PRO A 180 -11.96 -16.93 -15.71
N TYR A 181 -12.72 -17.73 -14.97
CA TYR A 181 -12.73 -17.72 -13.51
C TYR A 181 -11.37 -18.16 -12.93
N VAL A 182 -11.09 -17.74 -11.70
CA VAL A 182 -9.84 -18.02 -11.00
C VAL A 182 -10.12 -18.67 -9.65
N THR A 183 -9.59 -19.87 -9.41
CA THR A 183 -9.56 -20.50 -8.08
C THR A 183 -8.33 -20.02 -7.33
N VAL A 184 -8.54 -19.54 -6.11
CA VAL A 184 -7.53 -18.92 -5.25
C VAL A 184 -7.46 -19.67 -3.93
N LEU A 185 -6.26 -20.09 -3.56
CA LEU A 185 -5.93 -20.75 -2.30
C LEU A 185 -5.38 -19.73 -1.31
N TYR A 186 -5.91 -19.68 -0.10
CA TYR A 186 -5.49 -18.77 0.96
C TYR A 186 -4.55 -19.43 1.96
N ASN A 187 -3.63 -18.63 2.50
CA ASN A 187 -2.78 -19.06 3.60
C ASN A 187 -3.61 -19.23 4.86
N ASP A 188 -3.31 -20.26 5.62
CA ASP A 188 -3.86 -20.45 6.94
C ASP A 188 -2.77 -20.96 7.90
N GLU A 189 -3.00 -20.76 9.19
CA GLU A 189 -2.07 -21.21 10.25
C GLU A 189 -2.28 -22.69 10.62
N THR A 190 -3.08 -23.41 9.83
CA THR A 190 -3.59 -24.71 10.20
C THR A 190 -2.92 -25.81 9.39
N HIS A 191 -2.82 -25.68 8.08
CA HIS A 191 -2.27 -26.71 7.23
C HIS A 191 -0.76 -26.58 7.09
N THR A 192 -0.06 -27.71 7.07
CA THR A 192 1.38 -27.72 6.80
C THR A 192 1.64 -27.56 5.30
N TYR A 193 2.85 -27.11 4.97
CA TYR A 193 3.34 -27.08 3.58
C TYR A 193 3.14 -28.42 2.86
N GLU A 194 3.40 -29.54 3.54
CA GLU A 194 3.21 -30.87 2.94
C GLU A 194 1.76 -31.16 2.57
N THR A 195 0.81 -30.77 3.42
CA THR A 195 -0.62 -30.95 3.15
C THR A 195 -1.05 -30.12 1.94
N VAL A 196 -0.61 -28.87 1.87
CA VAL A 196 -0.90 -27.97 0.75
C VAL A 196 -0.31 -28.52 -0.55
N ILE A 197 0.97 -28.93 -0.53
CA ILE A 197 1.67 -29.47 -1.71
C ILE A 197 0.94 -30.71 -2.24
N ARG A 198 0.55 -31.65 -1.37
CA ARG A 198 -0.18 -32.86 -1.78
C ARG A 198 -1.54 -32.53 -2.40
N ALA A 199 -2.27 -31.56 -1.85
CA ALA A 199 -3.55 -31.13 -2.42
C ALA A 199 -3.37 -30.52 -3.81
N LEU A 200 -2.32 -29.70 -4.01
CA LEU A 200 -2.01 -29.09 -5.30
C LEU A 200 -1.61 -30.14 -6.35
N GLU A 201 -0.74 -31.10 -6.01
CA GLU A 201 -0.35 -32.18 -6.93
C GLU A 201 -1.56 -33.00 -7.40
N MET A 202 -2.51 -33.28 -6.49
CA MET A 202 -3.68 -34.11 -6.78
C MET A 202 -4.75 -33.42 -7.63
N PHE A 203 -5.01 -32.13 -7.41
CA PHE A 203 -6.18 -31.45 -8.00
C PHE A 203 -5.84 -30.35 -9.00
N ILE A 204 -4.60 -29.84 -8.99
CA ILE A 204 -4.10 -28.86 -9.97
C ILE A 204 -3.30 -29.54 -11.09
N ASN A 205 -2.94 -30.82 -10.91
CA ASN A 205 -2.09 -31.58 -11.82
C ASN A 205 -0.75 -30.88 -12.10
N CYS A 206 -0.15 -30.30 -11.05
CA CYS A 206 1.17 -29.67 -11.13
C CYS A 206 2.27 -30.59 -10.58
N THR A 207 3.52 -30.32 -10.91
CA THR A 207 4.66 -31.06 -10.33
C THR A 207 4.88 -30.66 -8.86
N LYS A 208 5.60 -31.50 -8.11
CA LYS A 208 5.99 -31.19 -6.72
C LYS A 208 6.69 -29.84 -6.59
N ASP A 209 7.59 -29.50 -7.52
CA ASP A 209 8.33 -28.24 -7.52
C ASP A 209 7.40 -27.04 -7.77
N GLN A 210 6.43 -27.18 -8.68
CA GLN A 210 5.41 -26.16 -8.92
C GLN A 210 4.48 -25.99 -7.71
N ALA A 211 4.09 -27.09 -7.08
CA ALA A 211 3.27 -27.08 -5.87
C ALA A 211 4.00 -26.42 -4.70
N MET A 212 5.30 -26.70 -4.53
CA MET A 212 6.16 -26.07 -3.53
C MET A 212 6.26 -24.57 -3.78
N LEU A 213 6.49 -24.14 -5.02
CA LEU A 213 6.53 -22.71 -5.37
C LEU A 213 5.19 -22.01 -5.04
N ILE A 214 4.06 -22.62 -5.39
CA ILE A 214 2.73 -22.07 -5.07
C ILE A 214 2.55 -21.99 -3.55
N ALA A 215 2.90 -23.03 -2.79
CA ALA A 215 2.78 -23.03 -1.33
C ALA A 215 3.65 -21.95 -0.68
N THR A 216 4.88 -21.74 -1.16
CA THR A 216 5.75 -20.66 -0.69
C THR A 216 5.18 -19.27 -1.00
N ILE A 217 4.59 -19.09 -2.19
CA ILE A 217 3.90 -17.84 -2.55
C ILE A 217 2.69 -17.63 -1.63
N VAL A 218 1.87 -18.66 -1.40
CA VAL A 218 0.74 -18.59 -0.47
C VAL A 218 1.20 -18.19 0.92
N ASP A 219 2.26 -18.79 1.44
CA ASP A 219 2.73 -18.47 2.79
C ASP A 219 3.19 -17.01 2.92
N ARG A 220 4.05 -16.59 1.98
CA ARG A 220 4.67 -15.26 1.93
C ARG A 220 3.69 -14.14 1.59
N GLU A 221 2.86 -14.33 0.57
CA GLU A 221 1.94 -13.30 0.05
C GLU A 221 0.52 -13.40 0.65
N GLY A 222 0.25 -14.48 1.39
CA GLY A 222 -1.02 -14.74 2.06
C GLY A 222 -2.04 -15.53 1.23
N ARG A 223 -1.81 -15.71 -0.08
CA ARG A 223 -2.64 -16.56 -0.98
C ARG A 223 -2.05 -16.64 -2.40
N SER A 224 -2.58 -17.52 -3.27
CA SER A 224 -2.17 -17.62 -4.67
C SER A 224 -3.26 -18.19 -5.59
N ALA A 225 -3.20 -17.86 -6.88
CA ALA A 225 -4.07 -18.43 -7.90
C ALA A 225 -3.60 -19.84 -8.28
N VAL A 226 -4.46 -20.83 -8.12
CA VAL A 226 -4.15 -22.25 -8.34
C VAL A 226 -4.74 -22.80 -9.63
N LYS A 227 -5.86 -22.24 -10.10
CA LYS A 227 -6.51 -22.64 -11.35
C LYS A 227 -7.15 -21.45 -12.05
N VAL A 228 -7.02 -21.40 -13.37
CA VAL A 228 -7.74 -20.45 -14.24
C VAL A 228 -8.50 -21.27 -15.27
N GLY A 229 -9.78 -20.99 -15.50
CA GLY A 229 -10.60 -21.72 -16.46
C GLY A 229 -12.10 -21.43 -16.38
N ALA A 230 -12.92 -22.36 -16.86
CA ALA A 230 -14.36 -22.25 -16.76
C ALA A 230 -14.82 -22.31 -15.29
N LYS A 231 -15.91 -21.61 -14.95
CA LYS A 231 -16.45 -21.56 -13.58
C LYS A 231 -16.62 -22.95 -12.95
N GLN A 232 -17.15 -23.89 -13.74
CA GLN A 232 -17.39 -25.27 -13.31
C GLN A 232 -16.09 -25.99 -12.92
N ASP A 233 -15.02 -25.81 -13.69
CA ASP A 233 -13.71 -26.38 -13.38
C ASP A 233 -13.11 -25.78 -12.11
N CYS A 234 -13.22 -24.46 -11.96
CA CYS A 234 -12.71 -23.74 -10.81
C CYS A 234 -13.44 -24.13 -9.51
N GLU A 235 -14.76 -24.27 -9.54
CA GLU A 235 -15.56 -24.71 -8.38
C GLU A 235 -15.33 -26.18 -8.05
N ARG A 236 -15.11 -27.02 -9.06
CA ARG A 236 -14.72 -28.43 -8.84
C ARG A 236 -13.39 -28.52 -8.09
N VAL A 237 -12.35 -27.82 -8.57
CA VAL A 237 -11.03 -27.79 -7.91
C VAL A 237 -11.14 -27.31 -6.47
N LYS A 238 -11.90 -26.22 -6.23
CA LYS A 238 -12.16 -25.72 -4.87
C LYS A 238 -12.79 -26.80 -3.99
N SER A 239 -13.87 -27.41 -4.46
CA SER A 239 -14.61 -28.45 -3.71
C SER A 239 -13.74 -29.65 -3.38
N ASP A 240 -12.87 -30.07 -4.31
CA ASP A 240 -12.01 -31.23 -4.13
C ASP A 240 -10.86 -30.96 -3.15
N ILE A 241 -10.22 -29.78 -3.22
CA ILE A 241 -9.22 -29.35 -2.24
C ILE A 241 -9.85 -29.29 -0.85
N GLN A 242 -10.99 -28.60 -0.70
CA GLN A 242 -11.69 -28.45 0.58
C GLN A 242 -12.11 -29.79 1.16
N ARG A 243 -12.67 -30.69 0.35
CA ARG A 243 -13.08 -32.04 0.79
C ARG A 243 -11.90 -32.85 1.28
N ARG A 244 -10.74 -32.76 0.61
CA ARG A 244 -9.53 -33.49 0.98
C ARG A 244 -8.96 -33.03 2.31
N THR A 245 -8.91 -31.71 2.53
CA THR A 245 -8.31 -31.12 3.72
C THR A 245 -9.26 -30.98 4.90
N LEU A 246 -10.56 -31.24 4.71
CA LEU A 246 -11.58 -31.09 5.76
C LEU A 246 -11.25 -31.81 7.08
N ARG A 247 -10.53 -32.94 6.99
CA ARG A 247 -10.17 -33.78 8.14
C ARG A 247 -8.75 -33.54 8.64
N ASP A 248 -8.00 -32.66 8.00
CA ASP A 248 -6.66 -32.35 8.44
C ASP A 248 -6.75 -31.55 9.76
N MET A 249 -6.00 -32.02 10.76
CA MET A 249 -5.96 -31.41 12.07
C MET A 249 -4.54 -31.04 12.42
N ASN A 250 -4.34 -29.77 12.79
CA ASN A 250 -3.08 -29.33 13.35
C ASN A 250 -3.09 -29.51 14.86
N ARG A 251 -2.34 -30.50 15.34
CA ARG A 251 -2.20 -30.77 16.78
C ARG A 251 -1.57 -29.62 17.56
N ARG A 252 -0.91 -28.65 16.90
CA ARG A 252 -0.31 -27.49 17.58
C ARG A 252 -1.29 -26.33 17.77
N THR A 253 -2.22 -26.11 16.84
CA THR A 253 -3.13 -24.97 16.89
C THR A 253 -4.55 -25.35 17.29
N GLU A 254 -4.86 -26.65 17.43
CA GLU A 254 -6.19 -27.22 17.73
C GLU A 254 -7.30 -26.76 16.75
N LYS A 255 -6.92 -26.04 15.68
CA LYS A 255 -7.80 -25.59 14.61
C LYS A 255 -8.01 -26.74 13.63
N ALA A 256 -9.27 -26.97 13.27
CA ALA A 256 -9.70 -27.96 12.29
C ALA A 256 -10.62 -27.31 11.26
N GLY A 257 -10.54 -27.75 10.02
CA GLY A 257 -11.35 -27.24 8.92
C GLY A 257 -10.65 -27.39 7.57
N PRO A 258 -11.36 -27.18 6.46
CA PRO A 258 -10.75 -27.25 5.14
C PRO A 258 -9.85 -26.04 4.89
N LEU A 259 -8.89 -26.18 3.97
CA LEU A 259 -8.16 -25.04 3.38
C LEU A 259 -9.17 -24.01 2.86
N ASP A 260 -8.88 -22.72 3.07
CA ASP A 260 -9.70 -21.65 2.50
C ASP A 260 -9.40 -21.49 1.01
N VAL A 261 -10.40 -21.76 0.17
CA VAL A 261 -10.31 -21.75 -1.29
C VAL A 261 -11.55 -21.07 -1.86
N LYS A 262 -11.35 -20.10 -2.75
CA LYS A 262 -12.43 -19.29 -3.35
C LYS A 262 -12.31 -19.25 -4.86
N VAL A 263 -13.45 -19.03 -5.53
CA VAL A 263 -13.51 -18.83 -6.97
C VAL A 263 -13.91 -17.39 -7.21
N LEU A 264 -13.11 -16.67 -7.98
CA LEU A 264 -13.27 -15.24 -8.28
C LEU A 264 -13.52 -15.04 -9.77
N ASP A 265 -14.25 -13.97 -10.11
CA ASP A 265 -14.39 -13.53 -11.50
C ASP A 265 -13.03 -13.08 -12.06
N GLY A 266 -12.66 -13.58 -13.24
CA GLY A 266 -11.36 -13.29 -13.85
C GLY A 266 -11.16 -11.85 -14.25
N ALA A 267 -12.24 -11.16 -14.63
CA ALA A 267 -12.17 -9.74 -14.98
C ALA A 267 -11.94 -8.89 -13.73
N LEU A 268 -12.59 -9.21 -12.61
CA LEU A 268 -12.33 -8.56 -11.32
C LEU A 268 -10.87 -8.73 -10.90
N VAL A 269 -10.37 -9.97 -10.97
CA VAL A 269 -8.97 -10.29 -10.69
C VAL A 269 -8.06 -9.45 -11.59
N ALA A 270 -8.26 -9.46 -12.90
CA ALA A 270 -7.46 -8.67 -13.84
C ALA A 270 -7.45 -7.16 -13.53
N HIS A 271 -8.61 -6.58 -13.21
CA HIS A 271 -8.73 -5.17 -12.83
C HIS A 271 -7.97 -4.83 -11.54
N GLN A 272 -8.04 -5.70 -10.53
CA GLN A 272 -7.27 -5.54 -9.29
C GLN A 272 -5.76 -5.60 -9.56
N ASN A 273 -5.31 -6.54 -10.39
CA ASN A 273 -3.92 -6.61 -10.85
C ASN A 273 -3.46 -5.29 -11.46
N HIS A 274 -4.29 -4.79 -12.38
CA HIS A 274 -3.99 -3.60 -13.13
C HIS A 274 -3.90 -2.38 -12.20
N ALA A 275 -4.82 -2.26 -11.23
CA ALA A 275 -4.79 -1.22 -10.21
C ALA A 275 -3.48 -1.22 -9.39
N ILE A 276 -3.02 -2.39 -8.97
CA ILE A 276 -1.78 -2.50 -8.18
C ILE A 276 -0.56 -2.19 -9.04
N ALA A 277 -0.54 -2.70 -10.27
CA ALA A 277 0.52 -2.40 -11.23
C ALA A 277 0.56 -0.89 -11.58
N LEU A 278 -0.59 -0.23 -11.68
CA LEU A 278 -0.70 1.22 -11.85
C LEU A 278 -0.14 1.99 -10.65
N MET A 279 -0.45 1.59 -9.42
CA MET A 279 0.13 2.23 -8.22
C MET A 279 1.66 2.06 -8.19
N ALA A 280 2.16 0.86 -8.48
CA ALA A 280 3.59 0.60 -8.56
C ALA A 280 4.27 1.42 -9.66
N TRP A 281 3.65 1.50 -10.84
CA TRP A 281 4.12 2.34 -11.94
C TRP A 281 4.16 3.81 -11.52
N LEU A 282 3.08 4.34 -10.94
CA LEU A 282 3.01 5.72 -10.47
C LEU A 282 4.09 6.03 -9.41
N ASN A 283 4.34 5.11 -8.48
CA ASN A 283 5.45 5.19 -7.52
C ASN A 283 6.84 5.31 -8.18
N SER A 284 7.05 4.61 -9.29
CA SER A 284 8.30 4.73 -10.07
C SER A 284 8.37 6.02 -10.88
N GLN A 285 7.22 6.56 -11.29
CA GLN A 285 7.16 7.81 -12.03
C GLN A 285 7.40 9.03 -11.14
N ILE A 286 7.09 8.96 -9.85
CA ILE A 286 7.48 10.00 -8.89
C ILE A 286 9.00 10.12 -8.80
N ASP A 287 9.76 9.02 -8.91
CA ASP A 287 11.22 9.08 -8.95
C ASP A 287 11.72 9.68 -10.28
N ALA A 288 11.02 9.40 -11.39
CA ALA A 288 11.35 9.88 -12.72
C ALA A 288 11.02 11.36 -12.92
N PHE A 289 9.94 11.84 -12.31
CA PHE A 289 9.45 13.22 -12.39
C PHE A 289 8.93 13.66 -11.00
N PRO A 290 9.82 14.13 -10.10
CA PRO A 290 9.48 14.42 -8.69
C PRO A 290 8.38 15.45 -8.46
N ILE A 291 8.10 16.32 -9.44
CA ILE A 291 6.97 17.27 -9.35
C ILE A 291 5.63 16.54 -9.23
N LEU A 292 5.52 15.34 -9.82
CA LEU A 292 4.32 14.52 -9.71
C LEU A 292 3.98 14.20 -8.25
N GLY A 293 4.98 14.13 -7.37
CA GLY A 293 4.79 13.78 -5.96
C GLY A 293 3.88 14.76 -5.22
N SER A 294 3.99 16.07 -5.46
CA SER A 294 3.11 17.06 -4.82
C SER A 294 1.67 16.95 -5.34
N ILE A 295 1.50 16.70 -6.65
CA ILE A 295 0.19 16.47 -7.28
C ILE A 295 -0.48 15.22 -6.70
N VAL A 296 0.26 14.12 -6.61
CA VAL A 296 -0.25 12.87 -6.03
C VAL A 296 -0.65 13.06 -4.57
N GLY A 297 0.20 13.71 -3.77
CA GLY A 297 -0.09 13.95 -2.36
C GLY A 297 -1.34 14.81 -2.16
N ASP A 298 -1.52 15.85 -2.98
CA ASP A 298 -2.70 16.71 -2.97
C ASP A 298 -3.97 15.94 -3.34
N ILE A 299 -3.92 15.13 -4.40
CA ILE A 299 -5.07 14.31 -4.83
C ILE A 299 -5.46 13.30 -3.75
N LEU A 300 -4.48 12.61 -3.14
CA LEU A 300 -4.75 11.67 -2.05
C LEU A 300 -5.46 12.34 -0.87
N LEU A 301 -4.99 13.53 -0.47
CA LEU A 301 -5.51 14.25 0.68
C LEU A 301 -6.89 14.87 0.43
N ASN A 302 -7.15 15.37 -0.78
CA ASN A 302 -8.28 16.28 -1.04
C ASN A 302 -9.37 15.68 -1.94
N THR A 303 -9.09 14.61 -2.69
CA THR A 303 -10.09 14.00 -3.59
C THR A 303 -10.99 13.04 -2.84
N LEU A 304 -12.30 13.25 -2.95
CA LEU A 304 -13.32 12.40 -2.36
C LEU A 304 -13.61 11.19 -3.26
N ILE A 305 -13.87 10.04 -2.65
CA ILE A 305 -14.30 8.85 -3.38
C ILE A 305 -15.79 8.99 -3.73
N GLU A 306 -16.12 8.65 -4.98
CA GLU A 306 -17.50 8.56 -5.44
C GLU A 306 -18.22 7.44 -4.69
N LYS A 307 -19.36 7.76 -4.05
CA LYS A 307 -20.19 6.77 -3.37
C LYS A 307 -20.91 5.91 -4.40
N GLU A 308 -21.02 4.60 -4.11
CA GLU A 308 -22.06 3.78 -4.74
C GLU A 308 -23.38 4.01 -3.99
N ASP A 309 -24.51 3.97 -4.70
CA ASP A 309 -25.84 4.36 -4.20
C ASP A 309 -26.27 3.65 -2.89
N ASP A 310 -25.61 2.55 -2.52
CA ASP A 310 -25.87 1.74 -1.31
C ASP A 310 -24.92 2.00 -0.12
N GLU A 311 -23.89 2.86 -0.23
CA GLU A 311 -22.93 3.11 0.86
C GLU A 311 -23.41 4.20 1.86
N LEU A 312 -23.80 3.76 3.07
CA LEU A 312 -24.16 4.62 4.22
C LEU A 312 -22.96 5.34 4.86
N ASP A 313 -21.73 4.98 4.47
CA ASP A 313 -20.50 5.51 5.08
C ASP A 313 -20.31 7.02 4.77
N PRO A 314 -19.64 7.78 5.65
CA PRO A 314 -19.31 9.18 5.39
C PRO A 314 -18.50 9.34 4.09
N GLN A 315 -18.67 10.47 3.40
CA GLN A 315 -17.82 10.77 2.25
C GLN A 315 -16.39 10.96 2.76
N GLU A 316 -15.45 10.21 2.18
CA GLU A 316 -14.07 10.18 2.63
C GLU A 316 -13.13 10.38 1.46
N THR A 317 -11.91 10.83 1.76
CA THR A 317 -10.88 11.06 0.76
C THR A 317 -10.23 9.75 0.35
N ILE A 318 -9.54 9.75 -0.80
CA ILE A 318 -8.77 8.58 -1.25
C ILE A 318 -7.80 8.12 -0.15
N LEU A 319 -7.11 9.06 0.50
CA LEU A 319 -6.24 8.75 1.63
C LEU A 319 -6.99 8.01 2.74
N VAL A 320 -8.11 8.55 3.23
CA VAL A 320 -8.86 7.95 4.35
C VAL A 320 -9.33 6.54 4.01
N ARG A 321 -9.84 6.31 2.79
CA ARG A 321 -10.21 4.97 2.32
C ARG A 321 -9.01 4.02 2.33
N LEU A 322 -7.84 4.46 1.83
CA LEU A 322 -6.64 3.62 1.84
C LEU A 322 -6.16 3.31 3.27
N LEU A 323 -6.21 4.28 4.18
CA LEU A 323 -5.82 4.08 5.59
C LEU A 323 -6.78 3.11 6.31
N ARG A 324 -8.10 3.28 6.16
CA ARG A 324 -9.12 2.38 6.75
C ARG A 324 -9.06 0.97 6.16
N PHE A 325 -8.60 0.84 4.91
CA PHE A 325 -8.43 -0.46 4.29
C PHE A 325 -7.05 -1.08 4.56
N ASP A 326 -6.13 -0.41 5.27
CA ASP A 326 -4.80 -0.97 5.59
C ASP A 326 -4.89 -2.33 6.31
N LYS A 327 -5.77 -2.47 7.32
CA LYS A 327 -6.06 -3.78 7.96
C LYS A 327 -6.84 -4.74 7.05
N LYS A 328 -7.77 -4.23 6.22
CA LYS A 328 -8.52 -5.06 5.26
C LYS A 328 -7.59 -5.64 4.18
N MET A 329 -6.46 -4.97 3.93
CA MET A 329 -5.36 -5.37 3.07
C MET A 329 -4.34 -6.31 3.76
N TRP A 330 -4.63 -6.92 4.91
CA TRP A 330 -3.81 -8.01 5.45
C TRP A 330 -4.64 -9.10 6.15
N LYS A 331 -4.00 -10.26 6.34
CA LYS A 331 -4.55 -11.56 6.75
C LYS A 331 -5.57 -11.41 7.87
N CYS A 332 -6.87 -11.65 7.61
CA CYS A 332 -7.81 -11.83 8.69
C CYS A 332 -8.11 -13.29 8.90
N GLN A 333 -7.51 -13.82 9.95
CA GLN A 333 -8.13 -14.92 10.65
C GLN A 333 -7.87 -14.81 12.15
N LEU A 334 -8.44 -13.81 12.82
CA LEU A 334 -8.63 -13.86 14.27
C LEU A 334 -9.76 -12.90 14.71
N TYR A 335 -10.96 -13.44 14.86
CA TYR A 335 -11.82 -13.18 16.03
C TYR A 335 -12.98 -14.18 16.04
N LEU A 336 -12.78 -15.35 16.64
CA LEU A 336 -13.87 -16.23 17.05
C LEU A 336 -13.69 -16.84 18.44
N LEU A 337 -12.78 -16.32 19.27
CA LEU A 337 -12.58 -16.82 20.63
C LEU A 337 -12.36 -15.69 21.65
N SER A 338 -13.35 -14.81 21.83
CA SER A 338 -13.52 -14.16 23.14
C SER A 338 -14.97 -13.88 23.57
N SER A 339 -15.99 -14.25 22.77
CA SER A 339 -17.40 -14.03 23.14
C SER A 339 -18.19 -15.31 23.40
N HIS A 340 -17.58 -16.35 23.98
CA HIS A 340 -18.32 -17.36 24.71
C HIS A 340 -18.76 -16.83 26.09
N LYS A 341 -19.68 -15.86 26.09
CA LYS A 341 -20.64 -15.56 27.17
C LYS A 341 -21.52 -14.37 26.76
N LYS A 342 -22.55 -14.63 25.95
CA LYS A 342 -23.97 -14.31 26.24
C LYS A 342 -24.80 -14.47 24.96
N LYS A 343 -25.85 -15.29 25.08
CA LYS A 343 -26.93 -15.46 24.11
C LYS A 343 -27.53 -14.11 23.72
N ALA A 344 -27.51 -13.75 22.44
CA ALA A 344 -28.53 -12.90 21.82
C ALA A 344 -28.44 -12.92 20.29
N LYS A 345 -29.53 -13.40 19.70
CA LYS A 345 -30.11 -13.09 18.37
C LYS A 345 -29.34 -13.38 17.07
N VAL A 346 -29.97 -14.31 16.36
CA VAL A 346 -29.94 -14.61 14.93
C VAL A 346 -30.26 -13.35 14.11
N GLU A 347 -29.24 -12.54 13.82
CA GLU A 347 -29.23 -11.56 12.71
C GLU A 347 -27.80 -11.16 12.30
N LYS A 348 -26.79 -11.91 12.77
CA LYS A 348 -25.36 -11.60 12.60
C LYS A 348 -24.66 -12.46 11.55
N CYS A 349 -25.38 -13.31 10.83
CA CYS A 349 -24.78 -14.35 9.98
C CYS A 349 -24.46 -13.91 8.54
N LYS A 350 -24.82 -12.69 8.11
CA LYS A 350 -24.45 -12.19 6.77
C LYS A 350 -23.21 -11.30 6.77
N GLN A 351 -22.86 -10.70 7.90
CA GLN A 351 -21.72 -9.78 8.02
C GLN A 351 -20.41 -10.53 8.34
N GLU A 352 -20.49 -11.69 8.98
CA GLU A 352 -19.32 -12.54 9.30
C GLU A 352 -18.78 -13.31 8.08
N GLU A 353 -19.59 -13.56 7.05
CA GLU A 353 -19.10 -14.11 5.77
C GLU A 353 -18.35 -13.08 4.91
N CYS A 354 -18.67 -11.79 5.05
CA CYS A 354 -17.95 -10.70 4.35
C CYS A 354 -16.52 -10.51 4.86
N ILE A 355 -16.23 -10.87 6.12
CA ILE A 355 -14.92 -10.60 6.76
C ILE A 355 -13.77 -11.44 6.17
N LYS A 356 -14.07 -12.55 5.50
CA LYS A 356 -13.04 -13.50 5.01
C LYS A 356 -12.61 -13.30 3.56
N LEU A 357 -13.22 -12.40 2.79
CA LEU A 357 -12.91 -12.23 1.35
C LEU A 357 -11.87 -11.12 1.14
N ARG A 358 -10.58 -11.42 1.33
CA ARG A 358 -9.57 -10.34 1.43
C ARG A 358 -8.58 -10.30 0.29
N LEU A 359 -8.97 -9.59 -0.77
CA LEU A 359 -8.21 -8.78 -1.76
C LEU A 359 -6.87 -9.25 -2.31
N TRP A 360 -6.86 -9.68 -3.58
CA TRP A 360 -5.85 -10.43 -4.33
C TRP A 360 -4.35 -10.20 -4.00
N PHE A 361 -3.96 -8.97 -3.63
CA PHE A 361 -2.58 -8.58 -3.28
C PHE A 361 -2.46 -7.52 -2.18
N ALA A 362 -3.32 -7.60 -1.18
CA ALA A 362 -3.18 -7.05 0.15
C ALA A 362 -1.75 -6.50 0.51
N LEU A 363 -0.73 -7.35 0.55
CA LEU A 363 0.66 -6.97 0.87
C LEU A 363 1.31 -6.03 -0.15
N THR A 364 1.15 -6.29 -1.44
CA THR A 364 1.75 -5.46 -2.51
C THR A 364 1.04 -4.11 -2.60
N ALA A 365 -0.29 -4.11 -2.44
CA ALA A 365 -1.08 -2.89 -2.37
C ALA A 365 -0.66 -2.04 -1.16
N ARG A 366 -0.53 -2.66 0.02
CA ARG A 366 -0.01 -2.02 1.25
C ARG A 366 1.37 -1.42 1.04
N ALA A 367 2.32 -2.19 0.51
CA ALA A 367 3.67 -1.73 0.23
C ALA A 367 3.69 -0.55 -0.75
N ASN A 368 2.89 -0.62 -1.82
CA ASN A 368 2.76 0.47 -2.79
C ASN A 368 2.12 1.73 -2.17
N THR A 369 1.07 1.58 -1.36
CA THR A 369 0.45 2.70 -0.64
C THR A 369 1.43 3.35 0.32
N HIS A 370 2.15 2.55 1.12
CA HIS A 370 3.16 3.04 2.05
C HIS A 370 4.28 3.79 1.31
N GLN A 371 4.82 3.22 0.23
CA GLN A 371 5.81 3.90 -0.62
C GLN A 371 5.27 5.20 -1.22
N MET A 372 4.00 5.22 -1.63
CA MET A 372 3.36 6.42 -2.17
C MET A 372 3.33 7.52 -1.13
N LEU A 373 2.87 7.23 0.09
CA LEU A 373 2.82 8.21 1.19
C LEU A 373 4.22 8.75 1.53
N MET A 374 5.22 7.86 1.57
CA MET A 374 6.62 8.21 1.81
C MET A 374 7.20 9.13 0.74
N LYS A 375 6.84 8.94 -0.53
CA LYS A 375 7.38 9.73 -1.66
C LYS A 375 6.61 11.02 -1.94
N THR A 376 5.44 11.21 -1.33
CA THR A 376 4.50 12.28 -1.69
C THR A 376 4.13 13.12 -0.47
N VAL A 377 3.08 12.72 0.24
CA VAL A 377 2.47 13.45 1.34
C VAL A 377 3.47 13.79 2.45
N LEU A 378 4.37 12.86 2.79
CA LEU A 378 5.35 13.05 3.87
C LEU A 378 6.58 13.86 3.42
N MET A 379 6.72 14.10 2.12
CA MET A 379 7.82 14.88 1.54
C MET A 379 7.53 16.38 1.46
N ASN A 380 6.27 16.79 1.63
CA ASN A 380 5.85 18.17 1.61
C ASN A 380 5.31 18.56 2.99
N PHE A 381 5.85 19.63 3.58
CA PHE A 381 5.50 20.06 4.93
C PHE A 381 4.00 20.33 5.12
N GLU A 382 3.39 21.10 4.21
CA GLU A 382 1.96 21.44 4.29
C GLU A 382 1.08 20.19 4.19
N GLN A 383 1.42 19.29 3.26
CA GLN A 383 0.70 18.02 3.07
C GLN A 383 0.88 17.09 4.29
N LYS A 384 2.07 17.04 4.88
CA LYS A 384 2.38 16.27 6.09
C LYS A 384 1.56 16.75 7.29
N VAL A 385 1.32 18.06 7.43
CA VAL A 385 0.45 18.62 8.47
C VAL A 385 -1.01 18.18 8.28
N VAL A 386 -1.54 18.26 7.06
CA VAL A 386 -2.92 17.80 6.76
C VAL A 386 -3.04 16.31 7.02
N PHE A 387 -2.10 15.50 6.52
CA PHE A 387 -2.05 14.06 6.77
C PHE A 387 -2.03 13.73 8.26
N SER A 388 -1.22 14.42 9.05
CA SER A 388 -1.10 14.16 10.49
C SER A 388 -2.44 14.41 11.22
N LYS A 389 -3.15 15.47 10.85
CA LYS A 389 -4.49 15.78 11.40
C LYS A 389 -5.50 14.69 11.01
N THR A 390 -5.55 14.32 9.73
CA THR A 390 -6.46 13.28 9.23
C THR A 390 -6.15 11.91 9.86
N PHE A 391 -4.87 11.54 9.94
CA PHE A 391 -4.43 10.28 10.54
C PHE A 391 -4.74 10.22 12.04
N LEU A 392 -4.61 11.34 12.77
CA LEU A 392 -5.02 11.41 14.19
C LEU A 392 -6.52 11.27 14.38
N ALA A 393 -7.33 11.86 13.50
CA ALA A 393 -8.79 11.76 13.56
C ALA A 393 -9.28 10.30 13.41
N HIS A 394 -8.52 9.45 12.73
CA HIS A 394 -8.82 8.03 12.53
C HIS A 394 -7.89 7.10 13.34
N TYR A 395 -7.08 7.65 14.26
CA TYR A 395 -6.03 6.87 14.93
C TYR A 395 -6.60 5.77 15.80
N ASP A 396 -7.69 6.01 16.53
CA ASP A 396 -8.30 4.99 17.38
C ASP A 396 -8.78 3.77 16.58
N ASP A 397 -9.39 4.03 15.42
CA ASP A 397 -9.81 2.97 14.51
C ASP A 397 -8.59 2.24 13.95
N ILE A 398 -7.59 2.97 13.42
CA ILE A 398 -6.38 2.38 12.82
C ILE A 398 -5.52 1.63 13.86
N TYR A 399 -5.43 2.13 15.09
CA TYR A 399 -4.60 1.54 16.15
C TYR A 399 -5.27 0.34 16.80
N LYS A 400 -6.60 0.39 17.01
CA LYS A 400 -7.37 -0.79 17.40
C LYS A 400 -7.30 -1.86 16.31
N GLU A 401 -7.25 -1.42 15.06
CA GLU A 401 -7.02 -2.28 13.91
C GLU A 401 -5.62 -2.93 13.91
N PHE A 402 -4.57 -2.17 14.28
CA PHE A 402 -3.19 -2.65 14.41
C PHE A 402 -2.97 -3.62 15.59
N ILE A 403 -3.58 -3.38 16.75
CA ILE A 403 -3.46 -4.29 17.90
C ILE A 403 -4.00 -5.70 17.59
N ASP A 404 -5.00 -5.79 16.71
CA ASP A 404 -5.55 -7.07 16.25
C ASP A 404 -4.70 -7.74 15.15
N ASP A 405 -3.65 -7.09 14.65
CA ASP A 405 -2.80 -7.51 13.53
C ASP A 405 -1.31 -7.64 13.97
N ASP A 406 -0.89 -8.85 14.32
CA ASP A 406 0.42 -9.07 14.99
C ASP A 406 1.61 -9.34 14.06
N HIS A 407 1.53 -9.04 12.75
CA HIS A 407 2.63 -9.40 11.82
C HIS A 407 2.95 -8.34 10.74
N ASP A 408 4.25 -8.00 10.62
CA ASP A 408 4.91 -7.00 9.77
C ASP A 408 4.67 -5.51 10.13
N ILE A 409 5.25 -5.11 11.27
CA ILE A 409 5.24 -3.74 11.80
C ILE A 409 5.80 -2.73 10.77
N ASP A 410 6.87 -3.08 10.05
CA ASP A 410 7.66 -2.12 9.26
C ASP A 410 6.90 -1.46 8.09
N ILE A 411 5.87 -2.12 7.55
CA ILE A 411 5.07 -1.63 6.41
C ILE A 411 3.66 -1.20 6.79
N SER A 412 3.33 -1.23 8.08
CA SER A 412 2.04 -0.80 8.60
C SER A 412 1.87 0.70 8.50
N VAL A 413 0.64 1.18 8.26
CA VAL A 413 0.34 2.61 8.44
C VAL A 413 0.72 3.09 9.86
N VAL A 414 0.76 2.20 10.85
CA VAL A 414 1.23 2.53 12.20
C VAL A 414 2.75 2.72 12.27
N SER A 415 3.57 2.15 11.38
CA SER A 415 5.02 2.50 11.34
C SER A 415 5.26 3.93 10.86
N LEU A 416 4.29 4.53 10.14
CA LEU A 416 4.27 5.96 9.80
C LEU A 416 4.13 6.86 11.04
N THR A 417 3.94 6.30 12.22
CA THR A 417 3.90 7.03 13.50
C THR A 417 5.27 7.57 13.92
N ILE A 418 6.39 7.00 13.45
CA ILE A 418 7.74 7.50 13.80
C ILE A 418 8.10 8.82 13.08
N PRO A 419 7.79 9.01 11.78
CA PRO A 419 7.86 10.33 11.13
C PRO A 419 6.98 11.43 11.75
N LYS A 420 6.05 11.07 12.66
CA LYS A 420 4.98 11.89 13.24
C LYS A 420 5.43 12.74 14.44
N THR A 421 6.52 12.37 15.11
CA THR A 421 6.98 13.05 16.34
C THR A 421 7.85 14.30 16.09
N ARG A 422 8.06 14.68 14.82
CA ARG A 422 8.98 15.78 14.44
C ARG A 422 8.32 17.15 14.22
N CYS A 423 7.01 17.30 14.34
CA CYS A 423 6.36 18.62 14.27
C CYS A 423 6.26 19.23 15.70
N PRO A 424 6.93 20.36 16.01
CA PRO A 424 6.90 20.97 17.34
C PRO A 424 5.49 21.32 17.83
N ASP A 425 4.60 21.77 16.92
CA ASP A 425 3.20 22.09 17.23
C ASP A 425 2.35 20.85 17.59
N LEU A 426 2.78 19.67 17.14
CA LEU A 426 2.16 18.37 17.48
C LEU A 426 2.73 17.76 18.75
N ILE A 427 3.86 18.25 19.29
CA ILE A 427 4.38 17.81 20.60
C ILE A 427 3.36 18.17 21.70
N LEU A 428 2.71 19.33 21.62
CA LEU A 428 1.66 19.71 22.57
C LEU A 428 0.37 18.87 22.44
N LEU A 429 -0.02 18.44 21.23
CA LEU A 429 -1.17 17.54 21.01
C LEU A 429 -0.85 16.08 21.35
N SER A 430 0.38 15.66 21.12
CA SER A 430 0.86 14.32 21.48
C SER A 430 1.14 14.18 22.96
N ILE A 431 1.41 15.23 23.74
CA ILE A 431 1.45 15.13 25.22
C ILE A 431 0.08 14.73 25.79
N HIS A 432 -1.03 15.20 25.20
CA HIS A 432 -2.38 14.77 25.60
C HIS A 432 -2.72 13.34 25.12
N SER A 433 -2.12 12.91 24.01
CA SER A 433 -2.27 11.56 23.45
C SER A 433 -1.38 10.53 24.16
N LEU A 434 -0.20 10.96 24.62
CA LEU A 434 0.77 10.19 25.40
C LEU A 434 0.31 10.02 26.85
N SER A 435 -0.44 10.99 27.42
CA SER A 435 -1.11 10.77 28.70
C SER A 435 -2.21 9.71 28.58
N LEU A 436 -2.95 9.69 27.47
CA LEU A 436 -3.91 8.62 27.17
C LEU A 436 -3.22 7.27 26.95
N LEU A 437 -2.07 7.23 26.25
CA LEU A 437 -1.25 6.03 26.12
C LEU A 437 -0.73 5.56 27.48
N GLY A 438 -0.30 6.47 28.36
CA GLY A 438 0.11 6.17 29.73
C GLY A 438 -1.03 5.61 30.58
N GLU A 439 -2.23 6.18 30.51
CA GLU A 439 -3.42 5.67 31.22
C GLU A 439 -3.92 4.33 30.67
N ILE A 440 -3.86 4.11 29.36
CA ILE A 440 -4.25 2.83 28.74
C ILE A 440 -3.23 1.73 29.05
N TYR A 441 -1.94 2.07 29.08
CA TYR A 441 -0.87 1.12 29.45
C TYR A 441 -0.91 0.78 30.95
N LEU A 442 -1.15 1.77 31.82
CA LEU A 442 -1.27 1.57 33.27
C LEU A 442 -2.56 0.82 33.66
N ASN A 443 -3.69 1.07 33.00
CA ASN A 443 -4.95 0.36 33.28
C ASN A 443 -4.97 -1.09 32.78
N LYS A 444 -4.11 -1.47 31.82
CA LYS A 444 -3.97 -2.88 31.39
C LYS A 444 -2.91 -3.65 32.16
N CYS A 445 -1.86 -3.00 32.67
CA CYS A 445 -0.86 -3.64 33.54
C CYS A 445 -1.33 -3.84 35.00
N SER A 446 -2.48 -3.26 35.40
CA SER A 446 -3.05 -3.40 36.74
C SER A 446 -4.15 -4.47 36.87
N VAL A 447 -4.36 -5.28 35.83
CA VAL A 447 -5.24 -6.47 35.86
C VAL A 447 -4.46 -7.76 35.53
N GLY A 448 -3.19 -7.81 35.95
CA GLY A 448 -2.35 -9.01 35.97
C GLY A 448 -2.11 -9.49 37.39
#